data_AF-A0ABD0MVM9-F1
#
_entry.id   AF-A0ABD0MVM9-F1
#
_cell.length_a   1.000
_cell.length_b   1.000
_cell.length_c   1.000
_cell.angle_alpha   90.00
_cell.angle_beta   90.00
_cell.angle_gamma   90.00
#
_symmetry.space_group_name_H-M   'P 1'
#
loop_
_entity.id
_entity.type
_entity.pdbx_description
1 polymer ?
#
loop_
_entity_poly.entity_id
_entity_poly.type
_entity_poly.pdbx_seq_one_letter_code
_entity_poly.pdbx_strand_id
1 'polypeptide(L)'
;MKEAKEDIKAAKASLGRSEKSCSSGCAMLYNGQLKFPMATEQMIQWHLIEGLYLGIQQKKKDLYRTTDRNKQRRKIRRRIVEEKLSDAICQYNSLATSSTKALNSADELLAAERPIWPWECVDDASLGLKKTIFDKLMQLERLEEEEAILEEMKRHWSHICRTIKNVNDQTDVLSDGLATK
;
A
#
# COMPACT_ATOMS: atom_id res chain seq x y z
N MET A 1 2.09 12.24 20.68
CA MET A 1 2.94 12.74 19.56
C MET A 1 4.41 12.38 19.75
N LYS A 2 5.06 12.67 20.88
CA LYS A 2 6.47 12.27 21.13
C LYS A 2 6.69 10.74 21.11
N GLU A 3 5.85 10.01 21.83
CA GLU A 3 5.90 8.54 21.91
C GLU A 3 5.72 7.87 20.54
N ALA A 4 4.67 8.26 19.79
CA ALA A 4 4.47 7.79 18.42
C ALA A 4 5.67 8.12 17.48
N LYS A 5 6.29 9.29 17.64
CA LYS A 5 7.48 9.66 16.85
C LYS A 5 8.71 8.80 17.21
N GLU A 6 8.84 8.37 18.47
CA GLU A 6 9.90 7.46 18.90
C GLU A 6 9.67 6.03 18.40
N ASP A 7 8.44 5.53 18.46
CA ASP A 7 8.07 4.21 17.92
C ASP A 7 8.29 4.14 16.41
N ILE A 8 7.96 5.21 15.68
CA ILE A 8 8.19 5.33 14.25
C ILE A 8 9.68 5.42 13.93
N LYS A 9 10.48 6.09 14.78
CA LYS A 9 11.94 6.15 14.63
C LYS A 9 12.57 4.77 14.86
N ALA A 10 12.11 4.03 15.87
CA ALA A 10 12.55 2.66 16.13
C ALA A 10 12.16 1.72 14.97
N ALA A 11 10.95 1.88 14.41
CA ALA A 11 10.48 1.14 13.25
C ALA A 11 11.24 1.49 11.96
N LYS A 12 11.58 2.76 11.72
CA LYS A 12 12.45 3.17 10.61
C LYS A 12 13.85 2.56 10.75
N ALA A 13 14.38 2.46 11.98
CA ALA A 13 15.67 1.85 12.24
C ALA A 13 15.68 0.32 12.05
N SER A 14 14.58 -0.39 12.35
CA SER A 14 14.44 -1.81 12.01
C SER A 14 14.20 -2.02 10.51
N LEU A 15 13.42 -1.16 9.85
CA LEU A 15 13.22 -1.19 8.40
C LEU A 15 14.54 -0.95 7.64
N GLY A 16 15.33 0.05 8.02
CA GLY A 16 16.63 0.30 7.40
C GLY A 16 17.68 -0.80 7.61
N ARG A 17 17.54 -1.62 8.67
CA ARG A 17 18.34 -2.84 8.86
C ARG A 17 17.85 -3.97 7.93
N SER A 18 16.54 -4.10 7.74
CA SER A 18 15.93 -5.02 6.79
C SER A 18 16.23 -4.66 5.34
N GLU A 19 16.19 -3.38 4.96
CA GLU A 19 16.54 -2.90 3.61
C GLU A 19 18.02 -3.11 3.29
N LYS A 20 18.93 -2.93 4.24
CA LYS A 20 20.35 -3.26 4.05
C LYS A 20 20.56 -4.77 3.89
N SER A 21 19.81 -5.59 4.62
CA SER A 21 19.80 -7.06 4.46
C SER A 21 19.24 -7.46 3.09
N CYS A 22 18.14 -6.84 2.67
CA CYS A 22 17.48 -7.07 1.40
C CYS A 22 18.34 -6.58 0.23
N SER A 23 18.97 -5.41 0.33
CA SER A 23 19.90 -4.87 -0.66
C SER A 23 21.20 -5.69 -0.74
N SER A 24 21.67 -6.25 0.38
CA SER A 24 22.77 -7.22 0.39
C SER A 24 22.36 -8.52 -0.32
N GLY A 25 21.16 -9.03 -0.05
CA GLY A 25 20.57 -10.16 -0.77
C GLY A 25 20.43 -9.89 -2.27
N CYS A 26 19.93 -8.73 -2.66
CA CYS A 26 19.83 -8.28 -4.05
C CYS A 26 21.20 -8.14 -4.72
N ALA A 27 22.21 -7.63 -4.01
CA ALA A 27 23.58 -7.57 -4.52
C ALA A 27 24.19 -8.97 -4.71
N MET A 28 23.90 -9.92 -3.82
CA MET A 28 24.31 -11.33 -3.98
C MET A 28 23.61 -12.02 -5.16
N LEU A 29 22.37 -11.64 -5.49
CA LEU A 29 21.65 -12.09 -6.69
C LEU A 29 22.28 -11.51 -7.98
N TYR A 30 22.63 -10.22 -7.98
CA TYR A 30 23.24 -9.56 -9.13
C TYR A 30 24.65 -10.05 -9.44
N ASN A 31 25.41 -10.42 -8.40
CA ASN A 31 26.76 -10.98 -8.52
C ASN A 31 26.77 -12.51 -8.75
N GLY A 32 25.61 -13.14 -8.97
CA GLY A 32 25.48 -14.56 -9.31
C GLY A 32 25.84 -15.54 -8.18
N GLN A 33 25.97 -15.06 -6.93
CA GLN A 33 26.32 -15.88 -5.77
C GLN A 33 25.09 -16.60 -5.19
N LEU A 34 23.91 -16.01 -5.34
CA LEU A 34 22.63 -16.71 -5.18
C LEU A 34 22.12 -17.08 -6.58
N LYS A 35 22.21 -18.36 -6.93
CA LYS A 35 21.44 -18.90 -8.06
C LYS A 35 19.96 -18.77 -7.70
N PHE A 36 19.20 -17.94 -8.41
CA PHE A 36 17.75 -18.10 -8.43
C PHE A 36 17.48 -19.57 -8.78
N PRO A 37 16.72 -20.32 -7.97
CA PRO A 37 16.33 -21.65 -8.39
C PRO A 37 15.53 -21.46 -9.69
N MET A 38 16.08 -22.02 -10.76
CA MET A 38 15.39 -22.28 -12.02
C MET A 38 13.93 -22.62 -11.72
N ALA A 39 12.98 -21.93 -12.37
CA ALA A 39 11.54 -22.02 -12.15
C ALA A 39 11.12 -23.39 -11.60
N THR A 40 11.00 -23.48 -10.28
CA THR A 40 10.60 -24.73 -9.62
C THR A 40 9.15 -25.00 -9.97
N GLU A 41 8.77 -26.27 -10.07
CA GLU A 41 7.37 -26.67 -10.30
C GLU A 41 6.44 -25.99 -9.27
N GLN A 42 6.92 -25.78 -8.05
CA GLN A 42 6.25 -25.01 -7.00
C GLN A 42 5.97 -23.55 -7.38
N MET A 43 6.93 -22.85 -8.01
CA MET A 43 6.77 -21.44 -8.42
C MET A 43 5.73 -21.27 -9.53
N ILE A 44 5.66 -22.21 -10.47
CA ILE A 44 4.63 -22.23 -11.51
C ILE A 44 3.24 -22.40 -10.87
N GLN A 45 3.14 -23.30 -9.89
CA GLN A 45 1.90 -23.54 -9.15
C GLN A 45 1.49 -22.34 -8.28
N TRP A 46 2.43 -21.61 -7.68
CA TRP A 46 2.15 -20.36 -6.96
C TRP A 46 1.45 -19.34 -7.84
N HIS A 47 2.03 -19.03 -9.00
CA HIS A 47 1.46 -18.05 -9.93
C HIS A 47 0.10 -18.48 -10.49
N LEU A 48 -0.10 -19.78 -10.69
CA LEU A 48 -1.39 -20.32 -11.10
C LEU A 48 -2.47 -20.08 -10.03
N ILE A 49 -2.17 -20.39 -8.77
CA ILE A 49 -3.08 -20.20 -7.64
C ILE A 49 -3.43 -18.72 -7.44
N GLU A 50 -2.42 -17.86 -7.48
CA GLU A 50 -2.61 -16.41 -7.34
C GLU A 50 -3.50 -15.85 -8.46
N GLY A 51 -3.23 -16.25 -9.71
CA GLY A 51 -4.03 -15.85 -10.87
C GLY A 51 -5.50 -16.29 -10.77
N LEU A 52 -5.75 -17.53 -10.34
CA LEU A 52 -7.09 -18.06 -10.10
C LEU A 52 -7.80 -17.30 -8.96
N TYR A 53 -7.12 -17.05 -7.84
CA TYR A 53 -7.68 -16.31 -6.72
C TYR A 53 -8.12 -14.89 -7.13
N LEU A 54 -7.22 -14.13 -7.76
CA LEU A 54 -7.52 -12.77 -8.24
C LEU A 54 -8.63 -12.78 -9.29
N GLY A 55 -8.62 -13.80 -10.16
CA GLY A 55 -9.65 -14.03 -11.16
C GLY A 55 -11.05 -14.22 -10.57
N ILE A 56 -11.18 -15.02 -9.50
CA ILE A 56 -12.44 -15.24 -8.78
C ILE A 56 -12.88 -13.97 -8.07
N GLN A 57 -11.99 -13.28 -7.37
CA GLN A 57 -12.32 -12.05 -6.63
C GLN A 57 -12.83 -10.94 -7.57
N GLN A 58 -12.17 -10.76 -8.71
CA GLN A 58 -12.59 -9.79 -9.71
C GLN A 58 -14.00 -10.13 -10.25
N LYS A 59 -14.26 -11.41 -10.57
CA LYS A 59 -15.57 -11.86 -11.05
C LYS A 59 -16.66 -11.71 -9.98
N LYS A 60 -16.34 -11.96 -8.70
CA LYS A 60 -17.25 -11.75 -7.56
C LYS A 60 -17.63 -10.27 -7.43
N LYS A 61 -16.67 -9.36 -7.59
CA LYS A 61 -16.91 -7.91 -7.62
C LYS A 61 -17.77 -7.51 -8.81
N ASP A 62 -17.50 -8.08 -9.99
CA ASP A 62 -18.24 -7.76 -11.22
C ASP A 62 -19.67 -8.33 -11.24
N LEU A 63 -20.03 -9.25 -10.34
CA LEU A 63 -21.36 -9.87 -10.26
C LEU A 63 -22.49 -8.86 -10.08
N TYR A 64 -22.23 -7.74 -9.38
CA TYR A 64 -23.22 -6.70 -9.08
C TYR A 64 -22.78 -5.28 -9.45
N ARG A 65 -21.65 -5.13 -10.15
CA ARG A 65 -21.06 -3.81 -10.45
C ARG A 65 -21.85 -2.98 -11.46
N THR A 66 -22.68 -3.63 -12.28
CA THR A 66 -23.54 -2.98 -13.28
C THR A 66 -24.97 -3.49 -13.13
N THR A 67 -25.95 -2.66 -13.51
CA THR A 67 -27.37 -3.02 -13.63
C THR A 67 -27.58 -4.01 -14.79
N ASP A 68 -26.94 -5.16 -14.66
CA ASP A 68 -26.76 -6.11 -15.74
C ASP A 68 -27.93 -7.10 -15.79
N ARG A 69 -28.24 -7.59 -16.99
CA ARG A 69 -29.30 -8.58 -17.20
C ARG A 69 -28.92 -9.90 -16.52
N ASN A 70 -29.89 -10.61 -15.95
CA ASN A 70 -29.72 -11.91 -15.28
C ASN A 70 -28.83 -12.92 -16.03
N LYS A 71 -28.80 -12.86 -17.38
CA LYS A 71 -27.96 -13.70 -18.25
C LYS A 71 -26.46 -13.52 -17.99
N GLN A 72 -25.99 -12.29 -17.79
CA GLN A 72 -24.58 -12.02 -17.55
C GLN A 72 -24.15 -12.42 -16.15
N ARG A 73 -25.00 -12.16 -15.13
CA ARG A 73 -24.83 -12.71 -13.78
C ARG A 73 -24.68 -14.23 -13.77
N ARG A 74 -25.53 -14.93 -14.54
CA ARG A 74 -25.43 -16.40 -14.68
C ARG A 74 -24.13 -16.83 -15.37
N LYS A 75 -23.63 -16.08 -16.35
CA LYS A 75 -22.34 -16.35 -17.01
C LYS A 75 -21.17 -16.17 -16.04
N ILE A 76 -21.19 -15.12 -15.21
CA ILE A 76 -20.17 -14.86 -14.20
C ILE A 76 -20.17 -15.98 -13.14
N ARG A 77 -21.34 -16.34 -12.60
CA ARG A 77 -21.46 -17.44 -11.63
C ARG A 77 -20.93 -18.77 -12.18
N ARG A 78 -21.20 -19.10 -13.45
CA ARG A 78 -20.65 -20.29 -14.09
C ARG A 78 -19.13 -20.27 -14.15
N ARG A 79 -18.53 -19.15 -14.58
CA ARG A 79 -17.06 -19.02 -14.63
C ARG A 79 -16.41 -19.19 -13.27
N ILE A 80 -17.01 -18.64 -12.21
CA ILE A 80 -16.49 -18.82 -10.84
C ILE A 80 -16.47 -20.30 -10.44
N VAL A 81 -17.52 -21.05 -10.80
CA VAL A 81 -17.60 -22.50 -10.52
C VAL A 81 -16.64 -23.32 -11.40
N GLU A 82 -16.38 -22.86 -12.63
CA GLU A 82 -15.45 -23.51 -13.56
C GLU A 82 -13.97 -23.32 -13.14
N GLU A 83 -13.66 -22.35 -12.28
CA GLU A 83 -12.30 -22.11 -11.79
C GLU A 83 -11.88 -23.15 -10.75
N LYS A 84 -10.86 -23.94 -11.10
CA LYS A 84 -10.36 -25.08 -10.31
C LYS A 84 -9.33 -24.66 -9.25
N LEU A 85 -9.65 -23.61 -8.48
CA LEU A 85 -8.74 -23.12 -7.43
C LEU A 85 -8.46 -24.19 -6.38
N SER A 86 -9.47 -24.98 -5.98
CA SER A 86 -9.30 -26.12 -5.07
C SER A 86 -8.27 -27.12 -5.57
N ASP A 87 -8.34 -27.47 -6.86
CA ASP A 87 -7.48 -28.50 -7.45
C ASP A 87 -6.03 -28.01 -7.54
N ALA A 88 -5.84 -26.74 -7.88
CA ALA A 88 -4.51 -26.10 -7.91
C ALA A 88 -3.89 -26.05 -6.50
N ILE A 89 -4.68 -25.70 -5.47
CA ILE A 89 -4.23 -25.71 -4.07
C ILE A 89 -3.83 -27.12 -3.64
N CYS A 90 -4.62 -28.15 -3.99
CA CYS A 90 -4.29 -29.54 -3.68
C CYS A 90 -2.98 -29.98 -4.35
N GLN A 91 -2.77 -29.65 -5.62
CA GLN A 91 -1.53 -29.94 -6.34
C GLN A 91 -0.34 -29.24 -5.68
N TYR A 92 -0.48 -27.96 -5.35
CA TYR A 92 0.58 -27.23 -4.64
C TYR A 92 0.91 -27.87 -3.29
N ASN A 93 -0.11 -28.18 -2.48
CA ASN A 93 0.08 -28.80 -1.18
C ASN A 93 0.71 -30.19 -1.28
N SER A 94 0.50 -30.94 -2.37
CA SER A 94 1.20 -32.20 -2.63
C SER A 94 2.68 -32.03 -2.99
N LEU A 95 3.04 -30.88 -3.56
CA LEU A 95 4.41 -30.51 -3.93
C LEU A 95 5.16 -29.80 -2.79
N ALA A 96 4.44 -29.30 -1.79
CA ALA A 96 5.00 -28.59 -0.65
C ALA A 96 5.82 -29.56 0.23
N THR A 97 7.15 -29.43 0.20
CA THR A 97 8.05 -30.11 1.13
C THR A 97 7.76 -29.62 2.55
N SER A 98 8.06 -30.42 3.58
CA SER A 98 7.81 -30.15 5.01
C SER A 98 8.31 -28.79 5.54
N SER A 99 9.13 -28.07 4.77
CA SER A 99 9.63 -26.72 5.08
C SER A 99 8.68 -25.58 4.71
N THR A 100 7.71 -25.79 3.80
CA THR A 100 6.72 -24.78 3.40
C THR A 100 5.38 -25.06 4.06
N LYS A 101 4.78 -24.05 4.71
CA LYS A 101 3.42 -24.18 5.27
C LYS A 101 2.43 -24.47 4.14
N ALA A 102 1.61 -25.50 4.33
CA ALA A 102 0.52 -25.82 3.42
C ALA A 102 -0.44 -24.63 3.29
N LEU A 103 -1.00 -24.44 2.10
CA LEU A 103 -2.07 -23.47 1.87
C LEU A 103 -3.36 -23.93 2.56
N ASN A 104 -4.10 -22.95 3.09
CA ASN A 104 -5.46 -23.13 3.58
C ASN A 104 -6.41 -23.54 2.43
N SER A 105 -7.59 -24.06 2.79
CA SER A 105 -8.64 -24.42 1.82
C SER A 105 -9.03 -23.22 0.95
N ALA A 106 -9.49 -23.50 -0.28
CA ALA A 106 -9.96 -22.46 -1.22
C ALA A 106 -11.04 -21.57 -0.60
N ASP A 107 -11.98 -22.14 0.16
CA ASP A 107 -13.07 -21.39 0.79
C ASP A 107 -12.56 -20.44 1.87
N GLU A 108 -11.58 -20.88 2.66
CA GLU A 108 -10.98 -20.09 3.74
C GLU A 108 -10.17 -18.91 3.16
N LEU A 109 -9.41 -19.15 2.09
CA LEU A 109 -8.67 -18.11 1.37
C LEU A 109 -9.61 -17.08 0.74
N LEU A 110 -10.73 -17.52 0.14
CA LEU A 110 -11.72 -16.64 -0.47
C LEU A 110 -12.54 -15.84 0.55
N ALA A 111 -12.64 -16.33 1.79
CA ALA A 111 -13.29 -15.64 2.90
C ALA A 111 -12.39 -14.59 3.56
N ALA A 112 -11.07 -14.75 3.51
CA ALA A 112 -10.12 -13.80 4.06
C ALA A 112 -10.16 -12.45 3.30
N GLU A 113 -10.28 -11.34 4.03
CA GLU A 113 -10.26 -9.98 3.45
C GLU A 113 -8.90 -9.64 2.84
N ARG A 114 -7.83 -10.17 3.43
CA ARG A 114 -6.45 -10.03 2.96
C ARG A 114 -5.71 -11.36 3.20
N PRO A 115 -5.78 -12.33 2.29
CA PRO A 115 -5.00 -13.56 2.46
C PRO A 115 -3.52 -13.22 2.41
N ILE A 116 -2.75 -13.79 3.34
CA ILE A 116 -1.29 -13.74 3.34
C ILE A 116 -0.82 -15.06 2.75
N TRP A 117 -0.09 -15.02 1.66
CA TRP A 117 0.36 -16.24 1.01
C TRP A 117 1.56 -16.86 1.74
N PRO A 118 1.70 -18.20 1.79
CA PRO A 118 2.85 -18.85 2.42
C PRO A 118 4.20 -18.42 1.84
N TRP A 119 4.23 -18.07 0.54
CA TRP A 119 5.42 -17.54 -0.16
C TRP A 119 5.59 -16.02 -0.05
N GLU A 120 4.62 -15.29 0.49
CA GLU A 120 4.80 -13.88 0.88
C GLU A 120 5.48 -13.75 2.26
N CYS A 121 5.51 -14.84 3.05
CA CYS A 121 6.24 -14.94 4.30
C CYS A 121 7.70 -15.35 4.04
N VAL A 122 8.43 -14.47 3.36
CA VAL A 122 9.90 -14.49 3.40
C VAL A 122 10.30 -13.31 4.29
N ASP A 123 10.60 -13.66 5.55
CA ASP A 123 11.29 -12.86 6.58
C ASP A 123 10.47 -11.93 7.51
N ASP A 124 10.51 -12.32 8.81
CA ASP A 124 10.31 -11.65 10.12
C ASP A 124 9.15 -10.69 10.38
N ALA A 125 8.47 -10.16 9.37
CA ALA A 125 7.31 -9.29 9.55
C ALA A 125 6.30 -9.50 8.44
N SER A 126 5.03 -9.76 8.83
CA SER A 126 3.93 -9.97 7.89
C SER A 126 3.82 -8.81 6.90
N LEU A 127 3.52 -9.11 5.64
CA LEU A 127 3.34 -8.09 4.58
C LEU A 127 2.26 -7.06 4.99
N GLY A 128 1.25 -7.49 5.74
CA GLY A 128 0.25 -6.60 6.34
C GLY A 128 0.84 -5.60 7.34
N LEU A 129 1.79 -6.02 8.18
CA LEU A 129 2.50 -5.11 9.08
C LEU A 129 3.37 -4.13 8.28
N LYS A 130 4.11 -4.61 7.28
CA LYS A 130 4.92 -3.74 6.38
C LYS A 130 4.04 -2.70 5.69
N LYS A 131 2.88 -3.10 5.17
CA LYS A 131 1.90 -2.20 4.54
C LYS A 131 1.35 -1.17 5.51
N THR A 132 0.93 -1.57 6.71
CA THR A 132 0.38 -0.62 7.70
C THR A 132 1.43 0.38 8.17
N ILE A 133 2.69 -0.04 8.30
CA ILE A 133 3.81 0.87 8.60
C ILE A 133 4.04 1.82 7.43
N PHE A 134 4.07 1.30 6.19
CA PHE A 134 4.22 2.13 5.00
C PHE A 134 3.10 3.16 4.85
N ASP A 135 1.84 2.75 5.01
CA ASP A 135 0.68 3.65 4.95
C ASP A 135 0.78 4.75 6.02
N LYS A 136 1.24 4.43 7.23
CA LYS A 136 1.50 5.41 8.29
C LYS A 136 2.65 6.36 7.95
N LEU A 137 3.73 5.86 7.35
CA LEU A 137 4.85 6.70 6.90
C LEU A 137 4.41 7.68 5.82
N MET A 138 3.67 7.22 4.82
CA MET A 138 3.13 8.08 3.77
C MET A 138 2.20 9.16 4.32
N GLN A 139 1.38 8.83 5.33
CA GLN A 139 0.54 9.84 5.99
C GLN A 139 1.36 10.90 6.72
N LEU A 140 2.47 10.51 7.35
CA LEU A 140 3.35 11.47 8.05
C LEU A 140 4.08 12.38 7.08
N GLU A 141 4.63 11.84 5.99
CA GLU A 141 5.29 12.65 4.97
C GLU A 141 4.31 13.66 4.37
N ARG A 142 3.09 13.24 4.09
CA ARG A 142 2.03 14.16 3.66
C ARG A 142 1.70 15.22 4.71
N LEU A 143 1.64 14.87 5.99
CA LEU A 143 1.40 15.85 7.06
C LEU A 143 2.55 16.85 7.21
N GLU A 144 3.80 16.41 7.01
CA GLU A 144 4.97 17.29 7.00
C GLU A 144 4.93 18.26 5.81
N GLU A 145 4.52 17.80 4.62
CA GLU A 145 4.27 18.67 3.46
C GLU A 145 3.14 19.68 3.74
N GLU A 146 2.03 19.25 4.31
CA GLU A 146 0.90 20.11 4.66
C GLU A 146 1.28 21.17 5.73
N GLU A 147 2.12 20.81 6.71
CA GLU A 147 2.67 21.75 7.71
C GLU A 147 3.53 22.84 7.05
N ALA A 148 4.40 22.46 6.11
CA ALA A 148 5.20 23.41 5.34
C ALA A 148 4.33 24.38 4.53
N ILE A 149 3.26 23.89 3.90
CA ILE A 149 2.29 24.72 3.16
C ILE A 149 1.59 25.70 4.10
N LEU A 150 1.17 25.27 5.29
CA LEU A 150 0.50 26.14 6.26
C LEU A 150 1.40 27.26 6.78
N GLU A 151 2.69 26.99 6.99
CA GLU A 151 3.65 28.04 7.36
C GLU A 151 3.83 29.08 6.27
N GLU A 152 3.86 28.67 5.00
CA GLU A 152 3.92 29.60 3.88
C GLU A 152 2.62 30.44 3.76
N MET A 153 1.45 29.81 3.98
CA MET A 153 0.18 30.54 4.03
C MET A 153 0.15 31.58 5.16
N LYS A 154 0.68 31.27 6.35
CA LYS A 154 0.80 32.24 7.45
C LYS A 154 1.71 33.41 7.10
N ARG A 155 2.82 33.16 6.40
CA ARG A 155 3.72 34.22 5.92
C ARG A 155 3.02 35.13 4.92
N HIS A 156 2.32 34.56 3.94
CA HIS A 156 1.52 35.31 2.97
C HIS A 156 0.43 36.14 3.66
N TRP A 157 -0.30 35.53 4.60
CA TRP A 157 -1.31 36.24 5.40
C TRP A 157 -0.71 37.43 6.15
N SER A 158 0.40 37.21 6.85
CA SER A 158 1.11 38.27 7.59
C SER A 158 1.60 39.39 6.66
N HIS A 159 2.06 39.04 5.46
CA HIS A 159 2.47 40.01 4.45
C HIS A 159 1.28 40.86 3.96
N ILE A 160 0.14 40.23 3.67
CA ILE A 160 -1.09 40.91 3.27
C ILE A 160 -1.57 41.83 4.40
N CYS A 161 -1.58 41.38 5.65
CA CYS A 161 -1.96 42.25 6.77
C CYS A 161 -1.05 43.47 6.92
N ARG A 162 0.27 43.33 6.70
CA ARG A 162 1.20 44.47 6.73
C ARG A 162 0.97 45.45 5.58
N THR A 163 0.73 44.93 4.38
CA THR A 163 0.47 45.78 3.20
C THR A 163 -0.84 46.53 3.33
N ILE A 164 -1.91 45.89 3.83
CA ILE A 164 -3.18 46.55 4.15
C ILE A 164 -2.97 47.68 5.15
N LYS A 165 -2.24 47.44 6.25
CA LYS A 165 -1.92 48.49 7.23
C LYS A 165 -1.20 49.67 6.59
N ASN A 166 -0.14 49.40 5.81
CA ASN A 166 0.62 50.45 5.14
C ASN A 166 -0.24 51.27 4.15
N VAL A 167 -1.13 50.61 3.40
CA VAL A 167 -2.08 51.31 2.52
C VAL A 167 -3.05 52.15 3.35
N ASN A 168 -3.54 51.65 4.48
CA ASN A 168 -4.45 52.39 5.36
C ASN A 168 -3.76 53.63 5.95
N ASP A 169 -2.53 53.48 6.44
CA ASP A 169 -1.72 54.58 6.97
C ASP A 169 -1.49 55.65 5.88
N GLN A 170 -1.23 55.22 4.63
CA GLN A 170 -1.10 56.12 3.48
C GLN A 170 -2.42 56.84 3.16
N THR A 171 -3.56 56.16 3.21
CA THR A 171 -4.87 56.80 3.00
C THR A 171 -5.20 57.79 4.10
N ASP A 172 -4.86 57.48 5.36
CA ASP A 172 -5.11 58.37 6.51
C ASP A 172 -4.30 59.68 6.36
N VAL A 173 -3.01 59.57 6.00
CA VAL A 173 -2.15 60.74 5.71
C VAL A 173 -2.69 61.59 4.56
N LEU A 174 -3.21 60.95 3.50
CA LEU A 174 -3.80 61.65 2.36
C LEU A 174 -5.13 62.34 2.74
N SER A 175 -5.95 61.72 3.59
CA SER A 175 -7.19 62.35 4.07
C SER A 175 -6.92 63.55 4.96
N ASP A 176 -5.92 63.49 5.84
CA ASP A 176 -5.54 64.61 6.71
C ASP A 176 -4.96 65.78 5.91
N GLY A 177 -4.20 65.50 4.84
CA GLY A 177 -3.68 66.49 3.91
C GLY A 177 -4.74 67.16 3.03
N LEU A 178 -5.91 66.53 2.84
CA LEU A 178 -7.07 67.11 2.16
C LEU A 178 -7.96 67.92 3.11
N ALA A 179 -8.04 67.54 4.38
CA ALA A 179 -8.83 68.26 5.40
C ALA A 179 -8.19 69.58 5.89
N THR A 180 -6.90 69.77 5.61
CA THR A 180 -6.11 70.96 6.03
C THR A 180 -5.96 72.03 4.94
N LYS A 181 -6.57 71.84 3.76
CA LYS A 181 -6.68 72.84 2.68
C LYS A 181 -8.10 73.37 2.57
#